data_AF-A0A9D5IG36-F1
#
_entry.id   AF-A0A9D5IG36-F1
#
_cell.length_a   1.000
_cell.length_b   1.000
_cell.length_c   1.000
_cell.angle_alpha   90.00
_cell.angle_beta   90.00
_cell.angle_gamma   90.00
#
_symmetry.space_group_name_H-M   'P 1'
#
loop_
_entity.id
_entity.type
_entity.pdbx_description
1 polymer ?
#
loop_
_entity_poly.entity_id
_entity_poly.type
_entity_poly.pdbx_seq_one_letter_code
_entity_poly.pdbx_strand_id
1 'polypeptide(L)' 'MLIGGRLVGGADTIDVINPATGRILTTAPRADRDQLELAVAAAKAAFPSWAATPLRKRGGLL' A
#
# COMPACT_ATOMS: atom_id res chain seq x y z
N MET A 1 -6.45 -2.87 -0.60
CA MET A 1 -5.13 -2.25 -0.80
C MET A 1 -5.31 -0.73 -0.73
N LEU A 2 -4.36 0.04 -0.20
CA LEU A 2 -4.48 1.50 -0.07
C LEU A 2 -3.60 2.21 -1.10
N ILE A 3 -4.20 2.96 -2.02
CA ILE A 3 -3.48 3.73 -3.05
C ILE A 3 -4.00 5.16 -3.03
N GLY A 4 -3.10 6.15 -2.88
CA GLY A 4 -3.47 7.57 -2.91
C GLY A 4 -4.53 7.98 -1.88
N GLY A 5 -4.54 7.36 -0.70
CA GLY A 5 -5.54 7.61 0.34
C GLY A 5 -6.90 6.93 0.12
N ARG A 6 -7.03 6.05 -0.87
CA ARG A 6 -8.28 5.31 -1.17
C ARG A 6 -8.09 3.81 -1.08
N LEU A 7 -9.07 3.12 -0.51
CA LEU A 7 -9.12 1.66 -0.57
C LEU A 7 -9.54 1.23 -1.97
N VAL A 8 -8.68 0.44 -2.60
CA VAL A 8 -8.88 -0.18 -3.91
C VAL A 8 -8.76 -1.71 -3.79
N GLY A 9 -9.54 -2.42 -4.58
CA GLY A 9 -9.39 -3.86 -4.76
C GLY A 9 -8.06 -4.19 -5.42
N GLY A 10 -7.50 -5.37 -5.15
CA GLY A 10 -6.42 -5.90 -5.98
C GLY A 10 -6.95 -6.33 -7.35
N ALA A 11 -6.07 -6.39 -8.35
CA ALA A 11 -6.39 -7.02 -9.62
C ALA A 11 -6.63 -8.53 -9.46
N ASP A 12 -6.02 -9.13 -8.44
CA ASP A 12 -6.22 -10.52 -8.03
C ASP A 12 -5.96 -10.65 -6.50
N THR A 13 -5.82 -11.87 -6.01
CA THR A 13 -5.44 -12.19 -4.63
C THR A 13 -4.28 -13.20 -4.57
N ILE A 14 -3.54 -13.18 -3.47
CA ILE A 14 -2.49 -14.17 -3.16
C ILE A 14 -2.84 -14.83 -1.83
N ASP A 15 -2.76 -16.16 -1.81
CA ASP A 15 -2.92 -16.93 -0.57
C ASP A 15 -1.78 -16.66 0.41
N VAL A 16 -2.15 -16.30 1.63
CA VAL A 16 -1.24 -16.19 2.76
C VAL A 16 -1.24 -17.54 3.45
N ILE A 17 -0.14 -18.29 3.34
CA ILE A 17 -0.01 -19.63 3.90
C ILE A 17 0.52 -19.54 5.34
N ASN A 18 -0.12 -20.26 6.26
CA ASN A 18 0.38 -20.43 7.61
C ASN A 18 1.61 -21.38 7.59
N PRO A 19 2.82 -20.92 7.96
CA PRO A 19 4.03 -21.72 7.83
C PRO A 19 4.07 -22.94 8.77
N ALA A 20 3.32 -22.94 9.87
CA ALA A 20 3.27 -24.05 10.82
C ALA A 20 2.35 -25.20 10.36
N THR A 21 1.34 -24.91 9.53
CA THR A 21 0.31 -25.89 9.14
C THR A 21 0.23 -26.14 7.63
N GLY A 22 0.85 -25.30 6.81
CA GLY A 22 0.76 -25.35 5.35
C GLY A 22 -0.62 -24.99 4.78
N ARG A 23 -1.57 -24.57 5.63
CA ARG A 23 -2.93 -24.21 5.21
C ARG A 23 -3.05 -22.72 4.90
N ILE A 24 -3.99 -22.36 4.04
CA ILE A 24 -4.35 -20.96 3.78
C ILE A 24 -4.86 -20.34 5.10
N LEU A 25 -4.21 -19.26 5.52
CA LEU A 25 -4.62 -18.42 6.64
C LEU A 25 -5.63 -17.38 6.20
N THR A 26 -5.34 -16.70 5.09
CA THR A 26 -6.16 -15.63 4.52
C THR A 26 -5.71 -15.35 3.08
N THR A 27 -6.31 -14.36 2.43
CA THR A 27 -5.87 -13.86 1.12
C THR A 27 -5.50 -12.38 1.21
N ALA A 28 -4.49 -11.97 0.45
CA ALA A 28 -4.07 -10.58 0.33
C ALA A 28 -4.31 -10.08 -1.10
N PRO A 29 -4.71 -8.80 -1.31
CA PRO A 29 -4.88 -8.26 -2.65
C PRO A 29 -3.54 -8.19 -3.39
N ARG A 30 -3.52 -8.66 -4.63
CA ARG A 30 -2.39 -8.62 -5.55
C ARG A 30 -2.54 -7.45 -6.51
N ALA A 31 -1.53 -6.58 -6.55
CA ALA A 31 -1.47 -5.49 -7.50
C ALA A 31 -1.04 -5.99 -8.89
N ASP A 32 -1.58 -5.36 -9.94
CA ASP A 32 -1.04 -5.45 -11.29
C ASP A 32 -0.12 -4.24 -11.61
N ARG A 33 0.32 -4.17 -12.86
CA ARG A 33 1.19 -3.08 -13.33
C ARG A 33 0.50 -1.72 -13.25
N ASP A 34 -0.77 -1.63 -13.61
CA ASP A 34 -1.47 -0.36 -13.66
C ASP A 34 -1.69 0.19 -12.24
N GLN A 35 -2.03 -0.68 -11.30
CA GLN A 35 -2.12 -0.34 -9.88
C GLN A 35 -0.76 0.08 -9.29
N LEU A 36 0.34 -0.54 -9.73
CA LEU A 36 1.69 -0.11 -9.38
C LEU A 36 1.95 1.33 -9.87
N GLU A 37 1.67 1.62 -11.14
CA GLU A 37 1.88 2.96 -11.69
C GLU A 37 1.00 4.01 -10.99
N LEU A 38 -0.24 3.67 -10.65
CA LEU A 38 -1.12 4.54 -9.85
C LEU A 38 -0.54 4.84 -8.46
N ALA A 39 0.03 3.84 -7.78
CA ALA A 39 0.66 4.02 -6.48
C ALA A 39 1.91 4.91 -6.58
N VAL A 40 2.76 4.69 -7.59
CA VAL A 40 3.95 5.51 -7.84
C VAL A 40 3.57 6.95 -8.17
N ALA A 41 2.58 7.16 -9.03
CA ALA A 41 2.10 8.49 -9.40
C ALA A 41 1.54 9.25 -8.19
N ALA A 42 0.71 8.59 -7.36
CA ALA A 42 0.16 9.19 -6.15
C ALA A 42 1.26 9.56 -5.14
N ALA A 43 2.25 8.69 -4.94
CA ALA A 43 3.39 8.97 -4.06
C ALA A 43 4.23 10.16 -4.57
N LYS A 44 4.54 10.21 -5.87
CA LYS A 44 5.25 11.33 -6.50
C LYS A 44 4.49 12.65 -6.34
N ALA A 45 3.18 12.65 -6.52
CA ALA A 45 2.34 13.84 -6.37
C ALA A 45 2.31 14.34 -4.91
N ALA A 46 2.28 13.43 -3.93
CA ALA A 46 2.27 13.80 -2.51
C ALA A 46 3.65 14.26 -1.99
N PHE A 47 4.75 13.77 -2.60
CA PHE A 47 6.11 13.95 -2.09
C PHE A 47 6.50 15.41 -1.81
N PRO A 48 6.26 16.42 -2.68
CA PRO A 48 6.65 17.80 -2.40
C PRO A 48 6.06 18.33 -1.09
N SER A 49 4.76 18.13 -0.87
CA SER A 49 4.06 18.56 0.35
C SER A 49 4.50 17.77 1.59
N TRP A 50 4.75 16.47 1.44
CA TRP A 50 5.23 15.62 2.52
C TRP A 50 6.67 15.93 2.93
N ALA A 51 7.54 16.19 1.95
CA ALA A 51 8.92 16.59 2.16
C ALA A 51 9.02 17.94 2.88
N ALA A 52 8.14 18.89 2.53
CA ALA A 52 8.04 20.19 3.19
C ALA A 52 7.40 20.14 4.59
N THR A 53 6.80 19.01 5.00
CA THR A 53 6.17 18.89 6.31
C THR A 53 7.22 18.92 7.43
N PRO A 54 7.10 19.79 8.44
CA PRO A 54 8.08 19.91 9.53
C PRO A 54 8.30 18.59 10.27
N LEU A 55 9.53 18.35 10.73
CA LEU A 55 9.91 17.11 11.40
C LEU A 55 9.00 16.77 12.59
N ARG A 56 8.69 17.75 13.45
CA ARG A 56 7.77 17.58 14.59
C ARG A 56 6.38 17.12 14.14
N LYS A 57 5.87 17.67 13.04
CA LYS A 57 4.55 17.30 12.50
C LYS A 57 4.58 15.89 11.89
N ARG A 58 5.64 15.51 11.17
CA ARG A 58 5.80 14.14 10.67
C ARG A 58 5.95 13.12 11.79
N GLY A 59 6.71 13.45 12.83
CA GLY A 59 6.90 12.59 13.99
C GLY A 59 5.62 12.32 14.79
N GLY A 60 4.63 13.23 14.74
CA GLY A 60 3.32 13.01 15.34
C GLY A 60 2.38 12.10 14.53
N LEU A 61 2.80 11.62 13.36
CA LEU A 61 2.01 10.71 12.49
C LEU A 61 2.52 9.27 12.52
N LEU A 62 3.62 8.99 13.23
CA LEU A 62 4.25 7.68 13.40
C LEU A 62 3.89 7.12 14.77
#